data_AF-A0A8C1USN8-F1
#
_entry.id   AF-A0A8C1USN8-F1
#
_cell.length_a   1.000
_cell.length_b   1.000
_cell.length_c   1.000
_cell.angle_alpha   90.00
_cell.angle_beta   90.00
_cell.angle_gamma   90.00
#
_symmetry.space_group_name_H-M   'P 1'
#
loop_
_entity.id
_entity.type
_entity.pdbx_description
1 polymer ?
#
loop_
_entity_poly.entity_id
_entity_poly.type
_entity_poly.pdbx_seq_one_letter_code
_entity_poly.pdbx_strand_id
1 'polypeptide(L)'
;MGEPQQVSALPPPPMQYIKEYTDENVRKGLAPKPPPPIRDSYMMFGNQFQCDDLIIRPLESQGIERLHPMQFDHKRELKKLNMSILVNFLDLLDILIKSPGSIKREEKLEDLKLLFVHIHHLINEYRPHQARETLRVMMEVQKRQRLETAERFQKHLERVVEMIQGCLASLPDDLPQPSSSNVGEAGGAASAGDSRLKTEPMDVDEMGVSCMVAQTDKNVPSKKDKVWDKDAAMCRIIDEMT
;
A
#
# COMPACT_ATOMS: atom_id res chain seq x y z
N MET A 1 -58.95 -5.55 -11.76
CA MET A 1 -57.80 -4.81 -12.32
C MET A 1 -56.55 -5.59 -11.95
N GLY A 2 -55.74 -6.01 -12.91
CA GLY A 2 -54.46 -6.66 -12.64
C GLY A 2 -53.41 -5.61 -12.34
N GLU A 3 -52.75 -5.69 -11.19
CA GLU A 3 -51.63 -4.81 -10.87
C GLU A 3 -50.49 -4.99 -11.89
N PRO A 4 -49.85 -3.90 -12.33
CA PRO A 4 -48.74 -4.00 -13.27
C PRO A 4 -47.56 -4.68 -12.57
N GLN A 5 -47.23 -5.89 -13.04
CA GLN A 5 -46.09 -6.65 -12.57
C GLN A 5 -44.81 -5.85 -12.81
N GLN A 6 -44.19 -5.38 -11.73
CA GLN A 6 -42.91 -4.68 -11.79
C GLN A 6 -41.85 -5.65 -12.29
N VAL A 7 -41.49 -5.55 -13.57
CA VAL A 7 -40.37 -6.28 -14.15
C VAL A 7 -39.12 -5.46 -13.87
N SER A 8 -38.24 -5.99 -13.02
CA SER A 8 -36.91 -5.40 -12.81
C SER A 8 -36.14 -5.32 -14.13
N ALA A 9 -35.50 -4.18 -14.39
CA ALA A 9 -34.67 -3.97 -15.59
C ALA A 9 -33.34 -4.74 -15.55
N LEU A 10 -32.98 -5.32 -14.40
CA LEU A 10 -31.75 -6.08 -14.21
C LEU A 10 -32.01 -7.59 -14.32
N PRO A 11 -31.07 -8.37 -14.90
CA PRO A 11 -31.22 -9.81 -14.98
C PRO A 11 -31.36 -10.39 -13.56
N PRO A 12 -32.25 -11.39 -13.36
CA PRO A 12 -32.34 -12.06 -12.08
C PRO A 12 -30.99 -12.70 -11.75
N PRO A 13 -30.64 -12.77 -10.46
CA PRO A 13 -29.36 -13.33 -10.10
C PRO A 13 -29.31 -14.82 -10.48
N PRO A 14 -28.11 -15.40 -10.64
CA PRO A 14 -27.94 -16.80 -11.04
C PRO A 14 -28.58 -17.79 -10.03
N MET A 15 -29.84 -18.16 -10.29
CA MET A 15 -30.64 -18.99 -9.37
C MET A 15 -30.06 -20.40 -9.14
N GLN A 16 -29.20 -20.88 -10.04
CA GLN A 16 -28.47 -22.13 -9.89
C GLN A 16 -27.49 -22.11 -8.72
N TYR A 17 -26.93 -20.94 -8.39
CA TYR A 17 -25.98 -20.81 -7.28
C TYR A 17 -26.69 -20.47 -5.98
N ILE A 18 -27.62 -19.50 -6.02
CA ILE A 18 -28.28 -18.98 -4.81
C ILE A 18 -29.05 -20.06 -4.04
N LYS A 19 -29.69 -21.00 -4.74
CA LYS A 19 -30.47 -22.08 -4.10
C LYS A 19 -29.61 -22.98 -3.21
N GLU A 20 -28.31 -23.09 -3.49
CA GLU A 20 -27.39 -23.94 -2.74
C GLU A 20 -26.89 -23.28 -1.45
N TYR A 21 -27.01 -21.94 -1.33
CA TYR A 21 -26.60 -21.16 -0.15
C TYR A 21 -27.75 -20.98 0.85
N THR A 22 -28.23 -22.08 1.43
CA THR A 22 -29.14 -22.07 2.58
C THR A 22 -28.36 -22.11 3.90
N ASP A 23 -28.94 -21.58 4.99
CA ASP A 23 -28.32 -21.61 6.33
C ASP A 23 -27.94 -23.04 6.76
N GLU A 24 -28.76 -24.02 6.38
CA GLU A 24 -28.50 -25.42 6.67
C GLU A 24 -27.30 -25.96 5.88
N ASN A 25 -27.20 -25.66 4.59
CA ASN A 25 -26.11 -26.09 3.73
C ASN A 25 -24.79 -25.43 4.11
N VAL A 26 -24.82 -24.14 4.50
CA VAL A 26 -23.66 -23.41 5.00
C VAL A 26 -23.16 -24.02 6.31
N ARG A 27 -24.06 -24.28 7.26
CA ARG A 27 -23.72 -24.93 8.53
C ARG A 27 -23.15 -26.33 8.34
N LYS A 28 -23.64 -27.08 7.34
CA LYS A 28 -23.14 -28.43 7.00
C LYS A 28 -21.91 -28.42 6.08
N GLY A 29 -21.46 -27.24 5.61
CA GLY A 29 -20.34 -27.12 4.68
C GLY A 29 -20.60 -27.70 3.28
N LEU A 30 -21.87 -27.87 2.91
CA LEU A 30 -22.32 -28.38 1.60
C LEU A 30 -22.46 -27.27 0.56
N ALA A 31 -22.44 -26.01 0.99
CA ALA A 31 -22.46 -24.87 0.08
C ALA A 31 -21.25 -24.93 -0.88
N PRO A 32 -21.46 -24.76 -2.19
CA PRO A 32 -20.39 -24.86 -3.17
C PRO A 32 -19.30 -23.82 -2.90
N LYS A 33 -18.04 -24.24 -2.99
CA LYS A 33 -16.90 -23.33 -2.93
C LYS A 33 -16.81 -22.53 -4.23
N PRO A 34 -16.22 -21.32 -4.21
CA PRO A 34 -15.99 -20.57 -5.44
C PRO A 34 -15.19 -21.42 -6.44
N PRO A 35 -15.46 -21.29 -7.75
CA PRO A 35 -14.69 -22.00 -8.76
C PRO A 35 -13.21 -21.64 -8.65
N PRO A 36 -12.29 -22.59 -8.96
CA PRO A 36 -10.87 -22.30 -8.94
C PRO A 36 -10.54 -21.17 -9.93
N PRO A 37 -9.55 -20.31 -9.62
CA PRO A 37 -9.09 -19.28 -10.56
C PRO A 37 -8.69 -19.91 -11.89
N ILE A 38 -9.20 -19.33 -12.99
CA ILE A 38 -8.79 -19.69 -14.34
C ILE A 38 -7.31 -19.30 -14.49
N ARG A 39 -6.48 -20.22 -14.98
CA ARG A 39 -5.03 -20.00 -15.17
C ARG A 39 -4.62 -19.82 -16.63
N ASP A 40 -5.54 -20.11 -17.56
CA ASP A 40 -5.23 -20.13 -18.98
C ASP A 40 -5.69 -18.80 -19.62
N SER A 41 -6.80 -18.83 -20.37
CA SER A 41 -7.41 -17.67 -20.99
C SER A 41 -8.88 -17.54 -20.61
N TYR A 42 -9.37 -16.30 -20.58
CA TYR A 42 -10.77 -16.01 -20.36
C TYR A 42 -11.26 -14.91 -21.29
N MET A 43 -12.56 -14.91 -21.60
CA MET A 43 -13.20 -13.87 -22.39
C MET A 43 -13.74 -12.78 -21.47
N MET A 44 -13.33 -11.55 -21.71
CA MET A 44 -13.81 -10.38 -20.98
C MET A 44 -14.20 -9.28 -21.98
N PHE A 45 -15.49 -8.92 -21.97
CA PHE A 45 -16.07 -7.94 -22.89
C PHE A 45 -15.76 -8.22 -24.38
N GLY A 46 -15.82 -9.49 -24.79
CA GLY A 46 -15.56 -9.90 -26.17
C GLY A 46 -14.08 -9.98 -26.55
N ASN A 47 -13.15 -9.74 -25.61
CA ASN A 47 -11.72 -9.87 -25.84
C ASN A 47 -11.17 -11.10 -25.10
N GLN A 48 -10.24 -11.82 -25.74
CA GLN A 48 -9.53 -12.93 -25.11
C GLN A 48 -8.34 -12.40 -24.29
N PHE A 49 -8.33 -12.72 -23.01
CA PHE A 49 -7.26 -12.42 -22.06
C PHE A 49 -6.51 -13.69 -21.71
N GLN A 50 -5.18 -13.63 -21.69
CA GLN A 50 -4.32 -14.69 -21.17
C GLN A 50 -3.86 -14.28 -19.77
N CYS A 51 -3.85 -15.22 -18.82
CA CYS A 51 -3.45 -14.93 -17.45
C CYS A 51 -1.96 -14.60 -17.30
N ASP A 52 -1.10 -15.13 -18.20
CA ASP A 52 0.35 -14.92 -18.20
C ASP A 52 0.79 -13.71 -19.06
N ASP A 53 -0.13 -13.05 -19.76
CA ASP A 53 0.21 -11.86 -20.54
C ASP A 53 0.72 -10.76 -19.61
N LEU A 54 1.75 -10.03 -20.06
CA LEU A 54 2.12 -8.77 -19.45
C LEU A 54 0.87 -7.88 -19.39
N ILE A 55 0.66 -7.22 -18.24
CA ILE A 55 -0.48 -6.31 -18.00
C ILE A 55 -0.65 -5.32 -19.17
N ILE A 56 0.47 -4.97 -19.82
CA ILE A 56 0.51 -4.13 -21.00
C ILE A 56 1.04 -4.97 -22.15
N ARG A 57 0.18 -5.25 -23.13
CA ARG A 57 0.55 -5.98 -24.34
C ARG A 57 1.54 -5.16 -25.17
N PRO A 58 2.65 -5.76 -25.65
CA PRO A 58 3.60 -5.08 -26.54
C PRO A 58 2.93 -4.60 -27.83
N LEU A 59 3.37 -3.47 -28.37
CA LEU A 59 2.87 -2.91 -29.63
C LEU A 59 2.96 -3.93 -30.79
N GLU A 60 4.03 -4.73 -30.80
CA GLU A 60 4.28 -5.76 -31.83
C GLU A 60 3.23 -6.86 -31.83
N SER A 61 2.69 -7.21 -30.66
CA SER A 61 1.61 -8.20 -30.53
C SER A 61 0.28 -7.71 -31.12
N GLN A 62 0.15 -6.40 -31.34
CA GLN A 62 -1.00 -5.76 -31.96
C GLN A 62 -0.74 -5.43 -33.45
N GLY A 63 0.39 -5.86 -34.01
CA GLY A 63 0.79 -5.56 -35.38
C GLY A 63 1.27 -4.12 -35.59
N ILE A 64 1.61 -3.41 -34.51
CA ILE A 64 2.06 -2.01 -34.56
C ILE A 64 3.59 -1.98 -34.44
N GLU A 65 4.27 -1.41 -35.44
CA GLU A 65 5.72 -1.26 -35.44
C GLU A 65 6.15 -0.24 -34.37
N ARG A 66 7.18 -0.58 -33.59
CA ARG A 66 7.66 0.28 -32.51
C ARG A 66 8.47 1.46 -33.05
N LEU A 67 8.07 2.69 -32.67
CA LEU A 67 8.77 3.93 -33.06
C LEU A 67 10.01 4.28 -32.20
N HIS A 68 10.29 3.51 -31.15
CA HIS A 68 11.36 3.76 -30.18
C HIS A 68 12.25 2.51 -29.97
N PRO A 69 13.54 2.67 -29.61
CA PRO A 69 14.43 1.54 -29.40
C PRO A 69 14.05 0.73 -28.13
N MET A 70 14.52 -0.52 -28.00
CA MET A 70 14.23 -1.38 -26.83
C MET A 70 14.69 -0.80 -25.48
N GLN A 71 15.78 -0.02 -25.51
CA GLN A 71 16.30 0.69 -24.33
C GLN A 71 16.22 2.18 -24.57
N PHE A 72 15.49 2.88 -23.71
CA PHE A 72 15.25 4.31 -23.84
C PHE A 72 14.88 4.93 -22.51
N ASP A 73 15.05 6.25 -22.43
CA ASP A 73 14.49 7.07 -21.36
C ASP A 73 13.05 7.41 -21.72
N HIS A 74 12.10 6.93 -20.90
CA HIS A 74 10.66 7.16 -21.07
C HIS A 74 10.32 8.66 -21.16
N LYS A 75 10.99 9.49 -20.34
CA LYS A 75 10.74 10.94 -20.34
C LYS A 75 11.19 11.59 -21.64
N ARG A 76 12.34 11.16 -22.16
CA ARG A 76 12.89 11.70 -23.41
C ARG A 76 12.03 11.28 -24.60
N GLU A 77 11.63 10.02 -24.65
CA GLU A 77 10.82 9.51 -25.76
C GLU A 77 9.40 10.09 -25.74
N LEU A 78 8.78 10.25 -24.56
CA LEU A 78 7.48 10.90 -24.44
C LEU A 78 7.51 12.35 -24.94
N LYS A 79 8.58 13.10 -24.64
CA LYS A 79 8.78 14.46 -25.15
C LYS A 79 8.95 14.48 -26.67
N LYS A 80 9.72 13.55 -27.22
CA LYS A 80 9.94 13.42 -28.66
C LYS A 80 8.63 13.10 -29.40
N LEU A 81 7.84 12.16 -28.90
CA LEU A 81 6.52 11.85 -29.46
C LEU A 81 5.57 13.04 -29.37
N ASN A 82 5.55 13.78 -28.26
CA ASN A 82 4.72 14.97 -28.10
C ASN A 82 5.08 16.05 -29.15
N MET A 83 6.38 16.31 -29.36
CA MET A 83 6.82 17.22 -30.41
C MET A 83 6.47 16.70 -31.82
N SER A 84 6.57 15.39 -32.04
CA SER A 84 6.18 14.78 -33.32
C SER A 84 4.68 14.92 -33.60
N ILE A 85 3.82 14.81 -32.59
CA ILE A 85 2.38 15.07 -32.71
C ILE A 85 2.12 16.53 -33.07
N LEU A 86 2.79 17.47 -32.40
CA LEU A 86 2.63 18.89 -32.69
C LEU A 86 2.99 19.22 -34.14
N VAL A 87 4.13 18.73 -34.62
CA VAL A 87 4.57 18.95 -36.00
C VAL A 87 3.59 18.31 -36.99
N ASN A 88 3.14 17.07 -36.75
CA ASN A 88 2.14 16.42 -37.61
C ASN A 88 0.81 17.19 -37.64
N PHE A 89 0.38 17.76 -36.51
CA PHE A 89 -0.82 18.57 -36.46
C PHE A 89 -0.68 19.86 -37.28
N LEU A 90 0.48 20.53 -37.22
CA LEU A 90 0.76 21.71 -38.04
C LEU A 90 0.79 21.37 -39.53
N ASP A 91 1.41 20.25 -39.91
CA ASP A 91 1.41 19.74 -41.29
C ASP A 91 -0.02 19.48 -41.78
N LEU A 92 -0.85 18.86 -40.93
CA LEU A 92 -2.25 18.60 -41.24
C LEU A 92 -3.03 19.91 -41.46
N LEU A 93 -2.82 20.93 -40.63
CA LEU A 93 -3.44 22.24 -40.81
C LEU A 93 -3.02 22.88 -42.14
N ASP A 94 -1.75 22.82 -42.50
CA ASP A 94 -1.24 23.35 -43.78
C ASP A 94 -1.88 22.63 -44.98
N ILE A 95 -2.04 21.31 -44.91
CA ILE A 95 -2.75 20.52 -45.94
C ILE A 95 -4.22 20.93 -46.02
N LEU A 96 -4.90 21.14 -44.89
CA LEU A 96 -6.30 21.55 -44.88
C LEU A 96 -6.52 22.94 -45.48
N ILE A 97 -5.56 23.86 -45.30
CA ILE A 97 -5.60 25.20 -45.90
C ILE A 97 -5.36 25.12 -47.41
N LYS A 98 -4.36 24.34 -47.85
CA LYS A 98 -3.94 24.28 -49.26
C LYS A 98 -4.79 23.37 -50.13
N SER A 99 -5.20 22.22 -49.61
CA SER A 99 -5.87 21.16 -50.39
C SER A 99 -6.65 20.20 -49.47
N PRO A 100 -7.82 20.62 -48.98
CA PRO A 100 -8.59 19.87 -47.97
C PRO A 100 -9.12 18.51 -48.44
N GLY A 101 -9.24 18.27 -49.76
CA GLY A 101 -9.66 16.99 -50.33
C GLY A 101 -8.52 16.08 -50.79
N SER A 102 -7.28 16.38 -50.41
CA SER A 102 -6.12 15.56 -50.78
C SER A 102 -6.01 14.33 -49.88
N ILE A 103 -5.63 13.18 -50.47
CA ILE A 103 -5.35 11.93 -49.75
C ILE A 103 -4.28 12.07 -48.65
N LYS A 104 -3.42 13.09 -48.77
CA LYS A 104 -2.40 13.45 -47.76
C LYS A 104 -3.02 13.80 -46.40
N ARG A 105 -4.28 14.27 -46.40
CA ARG A 105 -5.03 14.52 -45.16
C ARG A 105 -5.26 13.22 -44.41
N GLU A 106 -5.76 12.21 -45.10
CA GLU A 106 -6.02 10.89 -44.50
C GLU A 106 -4.72 10.24 -44.03
N GLU A 107 -3.64 10.29 -44.81
CA GLU A 107 -2.31 9.81 -44.42
C GLU A 107 -1.83 10.45 -43.11
N LYS A 108 -1.90 11.78 -43.01
CA LYS A 108 -1.50 12.52 -41.79
C LYS A 108 -2.39 12.22 -40.60
N LEU A 109 -3.66 11.91 -40.82
CA LEU A 109 -4.58 11.52 -39.76
C LEU A 109 -4.23 10.13 -39.22
N GLU A 110 -3.86 9.17 -40.07
CA GLU A 110 -3.39 7.85 -39.64
C GLU A 110 -2.04 7.94 -38.91
N ASP A 111 -1.10 8.76 -39.38
CA ASP A 111 0.17 9.03 -38.68
C ASP A 111 -0.09 9.57 -37.26
N LEU A 112 -1.02 10.52 -37.14
CA LEU A 112 -1.37 11.13 -35.87
C LEU A 112 -2.06 10.12 -34.92
N LYS A 113 -2.96 9.27 -35.43
CA LYS A 113 -3.53 8.16 -34.65
C LYS A 113 -2.44 7.22 -34.14
N LEU A 114 -1.50 6.85 -35.00
CA LEU A 114 -0.38 5.98 -34.63
C LEU A 114 0.45 6.61 -33.50
N LEU A 115 0.81 7.89 -33.62
CA LEU A 115 1.55 8.61 -32.59
C LEU A 115 0.82 8.62 -31.23
N PHE A 116 -0.50 8.79 -31.21
CA PHE A 116 -1.28 8.71 -29.98
C PHE A 116 -1.29 7.31 -29.36
N VAL A 117 -1.41 6.26 -30.17
CA VAL A 117 -1.30 4.87 -29.67
C VAL A 117 0.06 4.65 -29.00
N HIS A 118 1.15 5.13 -29.60
CA HIS A 118 2.48 5.03 -29.00
C HIS A 118 2.62 5.81 -27.68
N ILE A 119 2.07 7.02 -27.58
CA ILE A 119 2.06 7.76 -26.32
C ILE A 119 1.28 7.01 -25.24
N HIS A 120 0.10 6.49 -25.57
CA HIS A 120 -0.70 5.72 -24.62
C HIS A 120 0.06 4.49 -24.11
N HIS A 121 0.71 3.76 -25.01
CA HIS A 121 1.53 2.62 -24.64
C HIS A 121 2.67 3.01 -23.70
N LEU A 122 3.42 4.08 -24.02
CA LEU A 122 4.54 4.56 -23.21
C LEU A 122 4.11 5.00 -21.79
N ILE A 123 2.95 5.65 -21.69
CA ILE A 123 2.36 6.03 -20.39
C ILE A 123 1.95 4.79 -19.61
N ASN A 124 1.36 3.81 -20.28
CA ASN A 124 0.96 2.56 -19.66
C ASN A 124 2.17 1.82 -19.11
N GLU A 125 3.26 1.69 -19.87
CA GLU A 125 4.53 1.08 -19.42
C GLU A 125 5.09 1.74 -18.16
N TYR A 126 4.82 3.04 -17.96
CA TYR A 126 5.26 3.77 -16.78
C TYR A 126 4.35 3.59 -15.54
N ARG A 127 3.14 3.02 -15.68
CA ARG A 127 2.19 2.82 -14.56
C ARG A 127 2.74 1.97 -13.42
N PRO A 128 3.44 0.83 -13.65
CA PRO A 128 3.99 0.04 -12.55
C PRO A 128 5.06 0.82 -11.76
N HIS A 129 5.85 1.66 -12.44
CA HIS A 129 6.79 2.55 -11.77
C HIS A 129 6.04 3.59 -10.92
N GLN A 130 5.02 4.24 -11.48
CA GLN A 130 4.17 5.19 -10.75
C GLN A 130 3.58 4.55 -9.48
N ALA A 131 3.01 3.35 -9.59
CA ALA A 131 2.41 2.64 -8.46
C ALA A 131 3.42 2.38 -7.32
N ARG A 132 4.66 1.99 -7.66
CA ARG A 132 5.73 1.79 -6.66
C ARG A 132 6.10 3.09 -5.95
N GLU A 133 6.23 4.19 -6.68
CA GLU A 133 6.54 5.49 -6.08
C GLU A 133 5.38 5.99 -5.19
N THR A 134 4.13 5.81 -5.63
CA THR A 134 2.95 6.10 -4.80
C THR A 134 2.96 5.28 -3.51
N LEU A 135 3.27 3.98 -3.60
CA LEU A 135 3.38 3.11 -2.43
C LEU A 135 4.50 3.58 -1.48
N ARG A 136 5.66 3.97 -2.00
CA ARG A 136 6.75 4.53 -1.18
C ARG A 136 6.29 5.75 -0.40
N VAL A 137 5.70 6.73 -1.07
CA VAL A 137 5.20 7.96 -0.43
C VAL A 137 4.14 7.64 0.62
N MET A 138 3.24 6.70 0.35
CA MET A 138 2.24 6.26 1.32
C MET A 138 2.89 5.67 2.58
N MET A 139 3.88 4.80 2.43
CA MET A 139 4.61 4.21 3.56
C MET A 139 5.41 5.24 4.35
N GLU A 140 6.00 6.24 3.69
CA GLU A 140 6.68 7.36 4.35
C GLU A 140 5.72 8.19 5.21
N VAL A 141 4.51 8.45 4.70
CA VAL A 141 3.45 9.14 5.46
C VAL A 141 3.05 8.32 6.69
N GLN A 142 2.82 7.02 6.53
CA GLN A 142 2.47 6.13 7.65
C GLN A 142 3.58 6.09 8.71
N LYS A 143 4.85 5.99 8.30
CA LYS A 143 6.01 6.05 9.20
C LYS A 143 6.01 7.35 10.00
N ARG A 144 5.85 8.49 9.31
CA ARG A 144 5.81 9.80 9.95
C ARG A 144 4.67 9.92 10.97
N GLN A 145 3.46 9.49 10.61
CA GLN A 145 2.31 9.50 11.53
C GLN A 145 2.53 8.64 12.78
N ARG A 146 3.17 7.47 12.63
CA ARG A 146 3.53 6.60 13.78
C ARG A 146 4.53 7.29 14.71
N LEU A 147 5.57 7.92 14.15
CA LEU A 147 6.57 8.66 14.93
C LEU A 147 5.95 9.87 15.65
N GLU A 148 5.15 10.68 14.96
CA GLU A 148 4.44 11.82 15.56
C GLU A 148 3.51 11.38 16.69
N THR A 149 2.82 10.24 16.52
CA THR A 149 1.95 9.66 17.55
C THR A 149 2.75 9.18 18.77
N ALA A 150 3.86 8.49 18.55
CA ALA A 150 4.74 8.03 19.62
C ALA A 150 5.32 9.21 20.42
N GLU A 151 5.74 10.28 19.74
CA GLU A 151 6.23 11.50 20.37
C GLU A 151 5.14 12.18 21.22
N ARG A 152 3.88 12.23 20.73
CA ARG A 152 2.75 12.75 21.51
C ARG A 152 2.48 11.91 22.76
N PHE A 153 2.51 10.59 22.65
CA PHE A 153 2.36 9.70 23.80
C PHE A 153 3.46 9.92 24.83
N GLN A 154 4.72 10.04 24.39
CA GLN A 154 5.85 10.30 25.28
C GLN A 154 5.68 11.62 26.06
N LYS A 155 5.29 12.71 25.37
CA LYS A 155 4.99 14.00 26.01
C LYS A 155 3.85 13.92 27.02
N HIS A 156 2.84 13.10 26.75
CA HIS A 156 1.73 12.89 27.68
C HIS A 156 2.17 12.09 28.91
N LEU A 157 3.01 11.07 28.73
CA LEU A 157 3.57 10.28 29.82
C LEU A 157 4.41 11.16 30.76
N GLU A 158 5.31 11.98 30.19
CA GLU A 158 6.14 12.93 30.94
C GLU A 158 5.30 13.86 31.80
N ARG A 159 4.24 14.47 31.22
CA ARG A 159 3.32 15.33 31.96
C ARG A 159 2.59 14.60 33.10
N VAL A 160 2.19 13.34 32.89
CA VAL A 160 1.53 12.54 33.94
C VAL A 160 2.52 12.22 35.07
N VAL A 161 3.76 11.86 34.72
CA VAL A 161 4.82 11.61 35.71
C VAL A 161 5.11 12.86 36.54
N GLU A 162 5.27 14.02 35.90
CA GLU A 162 5.44 15.32 36.57
C GLU A 162 4.27 15.63 37.52
N MET A 163 3.04 15.39 37.09
CA MET A 163 1.85 15.60 37.91
C MET A 163 1.81 14.66 39.13
N ILE A 164 2.14 13.38 38.96
CA ILE A 164 2.20 12.42 40.06
C ILE A 164 3.30 12.81 41.05
N GLN A 165 4.49 13.17 40.56
CA GLN A 165 5.59 13.63 41.41
C GLN A 165 5.22 14.90 42.18
N GLY A 166 4.54 15.85 41.53
CA GLY A 166 4.01 17.06 42.18
C GLY A 166 3.00 16.75 43.29
N CYS A 167 2.07 15.82 43.05
CA CYS A 167 1.11 15.38 44.06
C CYS A 167 1.80 14.68 45.24
N LEU A 168 2.76 13.77 44.98
CA LEU A 168 3.51 13.08 46.03
C LEU A 168 4.31 14.06 46.90
N ALA A 169 4.95 15.07 46.29
CA ALA A 169 5.68 16.10 47.02
C ALA A 169 4.78 17.02 47.87
N SER A 170 3.48 17.10 47.54
CA SER A 170 2.49 17.90 48.28
C SER A 170 1.85 17.18 49.46
N LEU A 171 2.08 15.86 49.61
CA LEU A 171 1.57 15.10 50.75
C LEU A 171 2.42 15.37 52.01
N PRO A 172 1.80 15.60 53.18
CA PRO A 172 2.52 15.77 54.43
C PRO A 172 3.20 14.46 54.87
N ASP A 173 4.42 14.55 55.39
CA ASP A 173 5.32 13.44 55.79
C ASP A 173 4.87 12.67 57.06
N ASP A 174 3.60 12.74 57.45
CA ASP A 174 3.08 12.11 58.66
C ASP A 174 2.51 10.72 58.35
N LEU A 175 3.39 9.75 58.11
CA LEU A 175 3.10 8.35 58.42
C LEU A 175 3.67 8.03 59.82
N PRO A 176 2.85 7.54 60.77
CA PRO A 176 3.37 7.08 62.05
C PRO A 176 4.31 5.89 61.84
N GLN A 177 5.61 6.08 62.07
CA GLN A 177 6.52 4.95 62.26
C GLN A 177 6.06 4.17 63.50
N PRO A 178 5.89 2.84 63.43
CA PRO A 178 5.67 2.05 64.63
C PRO A 178 6.94 2.14 65.48
N SER A 179 6.81 2.80 66.62
CA SER A 179 7.88 3.05 67.58
C SER A 179 8.39 1.74 68.18
N SER A 180 9.47 1.20 67.61
CA SER A 180 10.32 0.23 68.30
C SER A 180 11.20 1.01 69.29
N SER A 181 10.81 0.95 70.55
CA SER A 181 11.60 1.36 71.69
C SER A 181 12.91 0.54 71.71
N ASN A 182 14.06 1.20 71.70
CA ASN A 182 15.24 0.77 72.45
C ASN A 182 16.35 1.83 72.51
N VAL A 183 16.73 2.10 73.75
CA VAL A 183 17.92 2.70 74.37
C VAL A 183 19.23 2.71 73.56
N GLY A 184 19.96 3.85 73.58
CA GLY A 184 21.44 3.86 73.59
C GLY A 184 22.18 4.78 72.61
N GLU A 185 22.83 5.81 73.16
CA GLU A 185 24.12 6.45 72.81
C GLU A 185 24.50 6.95 71.38
N ALA A 186 24.75 8.26 71.33
CA ALA A 186 25.87 9.02 70.73
C ALA A 186 26.45 8.68 69.33
N GLY A 187 26.33 9.67 68.42
CA GLY A 187 27.41 10.10 67.52
C GLY A 187 27.22 9.84 66.02
N GLY A 188 27.49 10.87 65.19
CA GLY A 188 27.93 10.69 63.80
C GLY A 188 26.98 11.20 62.71
N ALA A 189 27.58 11.87 61.72
CA ALA A 189 26.95 12.63 60.65
C ALA A 189 26.41 11.81 59.47
N ALA A 190 25.52 12.46 58.70
CA ALA A 190 25.29 12.35 57.26
C ALA A 190 24.89 11.00 56.63
N SER A 191 23.72 10.95 55.99
CA SER A 191 23.59 10.50 54.59
C SER A 191 22.16 10.73 54.09
N ALA A 192 21.99 11.59 53.09
CA ALA A 192 20.77 11.68 52.29
C ALA A 192 20.75 10.48 51.32
N GLY A 193 19.80 9.56 51.52
CA GLY A 193 19.61 8.38 50.68
C GLY A 193 18.88 8.73 49.38
N ASP A 194 19.65 8.89 48.30
CA ASP A 194 19.19 8.93 46.91
C ASP A 194 18.59 7.57 46.50
N SER A 195 17.28 7.53 46.27
CA SER A 195 16.58 6.35 45.75
C SER A 195 16.56 6.42 44.22
N ARG A 196 17.68 6.04 43.62
CA ARG A 196 17.88 5.93 42.17
C ARG A 196 16.96 4.87 41.56
N LEU A 197 15.86 5.30 40.93
CA LEU A 197 15.08 4.47 40.00
C LEU A 197 15.91 4.21 38.75
N LYS A 198 16.25 2.93 38.54
CA LYS A 198 17.05 2.44 37.42
C LYS A 198 16.18 2.42 36.15
N THR A 199 16.26 3.45 35.34
CA THR A 199 15.81 3.41 33.93
C THR A 199 16.92 2.79 33.10
N GLU A 200 16.66 1.62 32.54
CA GLU A 200 17.56 1.06 31.51
C GLU A 200 17.24 1.73 30.17
N PRO A 201 18.27 2.20 29.42
CA PRO A 201 18.07 2.79 28.11
C PRO A 201 17.74 1.68 27.09
N MET A 202 16.79 1.97 26.19
CA MET A 202 16.59 1.14 25.00
C MET A 202 17.78 1.33 24.06
N ASP A 203 18.52 0.25 23.85
CA ASP A 203 19.60 0.17 22.88
C ASP A 203 19.03 0.33 21.46
N VAL A 204 19.51 1.36 20.74
CA VAL A 204 19.17 1.59 19.33
C VAL A 204 20.39 1.18 18.53
N ASP A 205 20.57 -0.13 18.37
CA ASP A 205 21.64 -0.65 17.54
C ASP A 205 21.37 -0.34 16.06
N GLU A 206 22.36 0.35 15.52
CA GLU A 206 22.55 0.84 14.18
C GLU A 206 22.83 -0.34 13.22
N MET A 207 21.85 -0.76 12.41
CA MET A 207 22.15 -1.67 11.29
C MET A 207 22.38 -0.87 10.03
N GLY A 208 23.66 -0.52 9.85
CA GLY A 208 24.22 0.04 8.63
C GLY A 208 24.09 -0.90 7.42
N VAL A 209 24.15 -0.23 6.27
CA VAL A 209 24.07 -0.73 4.90
C VAL A 209 25.22 -1.72 4.58
N SER A 210 24.92 -2.84 3.90
CA SER A 210 25.88 -3.42 2.95
C SER A 210 25.24 -4.19 1.79
N CYS A 211 25.60 -3.68 0.61
CA CYS A 211 25.76 -4.20 -0.75
C CYS A 211 25.37 -5.63 -1.18
N MET A 212 24.97 -5.66 -2.45
CA MET A 212 24.73 -6.75 -3.41
C MET A 212 25.82 -7.85 -3.47
N VAL A 213 25.44 -9.11 -3.76
CA VAL A 213 25.81 -9.96 -4.95
C VAL A 213 25.59 -11.48 -4.69
N ALA A 214 24.82 -12.09 -5.60
CA ALA A 214 24.79 -13.47 -6.17
C ALA A 214 24.85 -14.79 -5.35
N GLN A 215 23.78 -15.59 -5.57
CA GLN A 215 23.68 -17.05 -5.83
C GLN A 215 24.17 -18.10 -4.80
N THR A 216 23.25 -18.96 -4.32
CA THR A 216 23.13 -20.40 -4.71
C THR A 216 22.12 -21.17 -3.82
N ASP A 217 21.36 -22.07 -4.45
CA ASP A 217 20.44 -23.04 -3.85
C ASP A 217 21.04 -23.86 -2.70
N LYS A 218 20.30 -24.04 -1.57
CA LYS A 218 20.15 -25.31 -0.83
C LYS A 218 18.87 -25.31 0.03
N ASN A 219 18.09 -26.38 -0.12
CA ASN A 219 16.83 -26.70 0.55
C ASN A 219 17.09 -27.64 1.76
N VAL A 220 16.72 -27.26 3.00
CA VAL A 220 16.54 -28.16 4.18
C VAL A 220 15.57 -27.48 5.19
N PRO A 221 14.65 -28.20 5.88
CA PRO A 221 13.47 -27.63 6.52
C PRO A 221 13.71 -27.26 7.99
N SER A 222 13.13 -26.14 8.45
CA SER A 222 13.19 -25.71 9.85
C SER A 222 11.81 -25.47 10.47
N LYS A 223 11.73 -25.84 11.74
CA LYS A 223 10.56 -25.98 12.61
C LYS A 223 9.66 -24.74 12.63
N LYS A 224 8.35 -24.99 12.75
CA LYS A 224 7.32 -23.98 13.04
C LYS A 224 7.58 -23.34 14.41
N ASP A 225 8.28 -22.22 14.43
CA ASP A 225 8.27 -21.33 15.59
C ASP A 225 6.96 -20.54 15.59
N LYS A 226 6.25 -20.61 16.72
CA LYS A 226 5.11 -19.74 17.02
C LYS A 226 5.60 -18.30 17.10
N VAL A 227 5.63 -17.62 15.96
CA VAL A 227 5.70 -16.16 15.90
C VAL A 227 4.38 -15.67 16.47
N TRP A 228 4.40 -15.21 17.73
CA TRP A 228 3.29 -14.44 18.26
C TRP A 228 3.13 -13.21 17.39
N ASP A 229 2.01 -13.16 16.68
CA ASP A 229 1.61 -12.08 15.80
C ASP A 229 1.27 -10.84 16.63
N LYS A 230 2.32 -10.14 17.05
CA LYS A 230 2.26 -8.88 17.80
C LYS A 230 1.53 -7.81 16.99
N ASP A 231 1.60 -7.90 15.66
CA ASP A 231 0.91 -7.00 14.74
C ASP A 231 -0.61 -7.25 14.78
N ALA A 232 -1.06 -8.51 14.80
CA ALA A 232 -2.48 -8.82 14.99
C ALA A 232 -3.02 -8.48 16.39
N ALA A 233 -2.16 -8.38 17.41
CA ALA A 233 -2.55 -7.89 18.73
C ALA A 233 -2.72 -6.36 18.73
N MET A 234 -1.79 -5.64 18.09
CA MET A 234 -1.85 -4.18 17.90
C MET A 234 -3.08 -3.75 17.10
N CYS A 235 -3.42 -4.45 16.01
CA CYS A 235 -4.60 -4.12 15.22
C CYS A 235 -5.91 -4.24 16.01
N ARG A 236 -6.02 -5.27 16.88
CA ARG A 236 -7.21 -5.45 17.72
C ARG A 236 -7.40 -4.35 18.76
N ILE A 237 -6.31 -3.85 19.33
CA ILE A 237 -6.36 -2.76 20.32
C ILE A 237 -6.81 -1.45 19.66
N ILE A 238 -6.40 -1.19 18.41
CA ILE A 238 -6.80 0.02 17.68
C ILE A 238 -8.29 -0.02 17.31
N ASP A 239 -8.81 -1.18 16.91
CA ASP A 239 -10.22 -1.36 16.58
C ASP A 239 -11.14 -1.23 17.81
N GLU A 240 -10.66 -1.54 19.02
CA GLU A 240 -11.43 -1.36 20.27
C GLU A 240 -11.47 0.10 20.77
N MET A 241 -10.61 0.98 20.24
CA MET A 241 -10.53 2.40 20.64
C MET A 241 -11.29 3.35 19.71
N THR A 242 -11.94 2.85 18.65
CA THR A 242 -12.75 3.63 17.69
C THR A 242 -14.23 3.33 17.87
#